data_AF-A0A367U8A2-F1
#
_entry.id   AF-A0A367U8A2-F1
#
_cell.length_a   1.000
_cell.length_b   1.000
_cell.length_c   1.000
_cell.angle_alpha   90.00
_cell.angle_beta   90.00
_cell.angle_gamma   90.00
#
_symmetry.space_group_name_H-M   'P 1'
#
loop_
_entity.id
_entity.type
_entity.pdbx_description
1 polymer ?
#
loop_
_entity_poly.entity_id
_entity_poly.type
_entity_poly.pdbx_seq_one_letter_code
_entity_poly.pdbx_strand_id
1 'polypeptide(L)'
;RVAAHLPDGVARQRFWTHFFQNGLQDTHLTQSTPQDLDAALTRFVPQGSSATVPGGQILHADVAADNAFDLAHGIARAIETSDIIFHMPGIAPDILGLARRDATVIELDSGDGGNMDDDARERLKHQAAFFARQGSNITCLYRN
;
A
#
# COMPACT_ATOMS: atom_id res chain seq x y z
N ARG A 1 -21.39 1.39 -12.92
CA ARG A 1 -20.88 1.00 -14.26
C ARG A 1 -19.38 0.65 -14.21
N VAL A 2 -18.54 1.43 -13.54
CA VAL A 2 -17.09 1.18 -13.41
C VAL A 2 -16.73 -0.18 -12.77
N ALA A 3 -17.32 -0.50 -11.61
CA ALA A 3 -17.01 -1.76 -10.92
C ALA A 3 -17.37 -3.03 -11.70
N ALA A 4 -18.26 -2.96 -12.70
CA ALA A 4 -18.61 -4.09 -13.56
C ALA A 4 -17.55 -4.39 -14.63
N HIS A 5 -16.60 -3.47 -14.85
CA HIS A 5 -15.49 -3.64 -15.79
C HIS A 5 -14.20 -4.10 -15.08
N LEU A 6 -14.28 -4.35 -13.76
CA LEU A 6 -13.16 -4.87 -12.98
C LEU A 6 -13.22 -6.40 -12.94
N PRO A 7 -12.09 -7.08 -13.17
CA PRO A 7 -12.07 -8.51 -13.49
C PRO A 7 -12.45 -9.43 -12.33
N ASP A 8 -12.27 -8.99 -11.08
CA ASP A 8 -12.53 -9.82 -9.89
C ASP A 8 -13.00 -9.02 -8.67
N GLY A 9 -13.27 -9.73 -7.56
CA GLY A 9 -13.73 -9.12 -6.30
C GLY A 9 -12.68 -8.25 -5.60
N VAL A 10 -11.40 -8.61 -5.72
CA VAL A 10 -10.28 -7.90 -5.09
C VAL A 10 -10.02 -6.58 -5.80
N ALA A 11 -10.00 -6.58 -7.13
CA ALA A 11 -9.91 -5.39 -7.96
C ALA A 11 -11.05 -4.41 -7.66
N ARG A 12 -12.28 -4.91 -7.45
CA ARG A 12 -13.43 -4.09 -7.04
C ARG A 12 -13.27 -3.50 -5.65
N GLN A 13 -12.82 -4.29 -4.68
CA GLN A 13 -12.57 -3.81 -3.33
C GLN A 13 -11.50 -2.71 -3.34
N ARG A 14 -10.37 -2.94 -4.00
CA ARG A 14 -9.27 -1.97 -4.15
C ARG A 14 -9.74 -0.68 -4.81
N PHE A 15 -10.51 -0.78 -5.89
CA PHE A 15 -11.10 0.38 -6.57
C PHE A 15 -11.94 1.22 -5.60
N TRP A 16 -12.86 0.61 -4.87
CA TRP A 16 -13.73 1.34 -3.95
C TRP A 16 -12.95 1.92 -2.77
N THR A 17 -12.05 1.15 -2.17
CA THR A 17 -11.19 1.64 -1.09
C THR A 17 -10.44 2.89 -1.53
N HIS A 18 -9.83 2.88 -2.71
CA HIS A 18 -9.06 4.01 -3.22
C HIS A 18 -9.95 5.20 -3.62
N PHE A 19 -11.12 4.95 -4.22
CA PHE A 19 -12.10 5.99 -4.56
C PHE A 19 -12.57 6.74 -3.31
N PHE A 20 -12.93 6.01 -2.25
CA PHE A 20 -13.40 6.62 -1.01
C PHE A 20 -12.27 7.24 -0.17
N GLN A 21 -11.04 6.71 -0.26
CA GLN A 21 -9.88 7.26 0.47
C GLN A 21 -9.29 8.51 -0.20
N ASN A 22 -9.20 8.55 -1.53
CA ASN A 22 -8.48 9.60 -2.26
C ASN A 22 -9.41 10.47 -3.12
N GLY A 23 -10.47 9.91 -3.69
CA GLY A 23 -11.39 10.63 -4.57
C GLY A 23 -12.32 11.61 -3.85
N LEU A 24 -12.46 11.49 -2.52
CA LEU A 24 -13.37 12.30 -1.70
C LEU A 24 -12.66 13.26 -0.74
N GLN A 25 -11.33 13.21 -0.65
CA GLN A 25 -10.55 14.18 0.14
C GLN A 25 -10.47 15.55 -0.57
N ASP A 26 -10.44 15.56 -1.90
CA ASP A 26 -10.32 16.79 -2.70
C ASP A 26 -11.64 17.56 -2.87
N THR A 27 -12.77 17.00 -2.43
CA THR A 27 -14.08 17.65 -2.61
C THR A 27 -14.95 17.33 -1.41
N HIS A 28 -15.29 18.35 -0.62
CA HIS A 28 -16.25 18.22 0.48
C HIS A 28 -17.53 17.55 -0.05
N LEU A 29 -17.79 16.32 0.40
CA LEU A 29 -18.93 15.47 0.04
C LEU A 29 -20.30 16.17 0.15
N THR A 30 -20.38 17.23 0.95
CA THR A 30 -21.58 18.03 1.16
C THR A 30 -21.89 19.02 0.03
N GLN A 31 -20.97 19.25 -0.91
CA GLN A 31 -21.12 20.19 -2.02
C GLN A 31 -20.92 19.56 -3.41
N SER A 32 -20.61 18.26 -3.48
CA SER A 32 -20.37 17.59 -4.77
C SER A 32 -21.67 17.39 -5.53
N THR A 33 -21.73 17.89 -6.77
CA THR A 33 -22.86 17.62 -7.67
C THR A 33 -22.76 16.21 -8.25
N PRO A 34 -23.87 15.63 -8.76
CA PRO A 34 -23.81 14.34 -9.46
C PRO A 34 -22.82 14.31 -10.63
N GLN A 35 -22.58 15.46 -11.28
CA GLN A 35 -21.59 15.61 -12.36
C GLN A 35 -20.14 15.54 -11.85
N ASP A 36 -19.86 16.06 -10.65
CA ASP A 36 -18.52 15.98 -10.04
C ASP A 36 -18.18 14.53 -9.68
N LEU A 37 -19.17 13.78 -9.19
CA LEU A 37 -19.03 12.35 -8.90
C LEU A 37 -18.79 11.53 -10.17
N ASP A 38 -19.52 11.81 -11.24
CA ASP A 38 -19.31 11.15 -12.54
C ASP A 38 -17.93 11.51 -13.15
N ALA A 39 -17.49 12.76 -13.03
CA ALA A 39 -16.16 13.19 -13.49
C ALA A 39 -15.03 12.51 -12.70
N ALA A 40 -15.17 12.42 -11.38
CA ALA A 40 -14.23 11.68 -10.53
C ALA A 40 -14.20 10.20 -10.92
N LEU A 41 -15.37 9.54 -11.05
CA LEU A 41 -15.47 8.15 -11.50
C LEU A 41 -14.80 7.93 -12.87
N THR A 42 -14.94 8.89 -13.80
CA THR A 42 -14.36 8.81 -15.15
C THR A 42 -12.85 9.05 -15.14
N ARG A 43 -12.33 9.90 -14.25
CA ARG A 43 -10.88 10.10 -14.07
C ARG A 43 -10.18 8.83 -13.59
N PHE A 44 -10.89 7.97 -12.89
CA PHE A 44 -10.42 6.65 -12.44
C PHE A 44 -10.66 5.52 -13.45
N VAL A 45 -11.30 5.80 -14.60
CA VAL A 45 -11.43 4.85 -15.72
C VAL A 45 -10.54 5.35 -16.87
N PRO A 46 -9.40 4.70 -17.14
CA PRO A 46 -8.62 5.01 -18.34
C PRO A 46 -9.52 4.81 -19.56
N GLN A 47 -9.55 5.80 -20.45
CA GLN A 47 -10.18 5.67 -21.75
C GLN A 47 -9.45 4.54 -22.51
N GLY A 48 -10.10 3.38 -22.58
CA GLY A 48 -9.60 2.21 -23.31
C GLY A 48 -9.46 0.97 -22.42
N SER A 49 -10.57 0.22 -22.27
CA SER A 49 -10.71 -1.23 -21.96
C SER A 49 -9.73 -1.97 -21.02
N SER A 50 -8.90 -1.26 -20.28
CA SER A 50 -8.02 -1.79 -19.26
C SER A 50 -8.06 -0.75 -18.16
N ALA A 51 -8.94 -0.97 -17.17
CA ALA A 51 -8.83 -0.27 -15.91
C ALA A 51 -7.44 -0.57 -15.36
N THR A 52 -6.48 0.34 -15.58
CA THR A 52 -5.22 0.31 -14.87
C THR A 52 -5.60 0.52 -13.43
N VAL A 53 -5.62 -0.57 -12.65
CA VAL A 53 -5.64 -0.49 -11.20
C VAL A 53 -4.61 0.58 -10.83
N PRO A 54 -4.98 1.63 -10.08
CA PRO A 54 -4.01 2.61 -9.63
C PRO A 54 -2.81 1.84 -9.07
N GLY A 55 -1.60 2.21 -9.52
CA GLY A 55 -0.38 1.57 -9.01
C GLY A 55 -0.47 1.52 -7.49
N GLY A 56 -0.16 0.36 -6.92
CA GLY A 56 -0.18 0.18 -5.49
C GLY A 56 0.79 1.14 -4.82
N GLN A 57 0.53 1.46 -3.56
CA GLN A 57 1.34 2.44 -2.84
C GLN A 57 2.57 1.78 -2.23
N ILE A 58 3.67 2.52 -2.13
CA ILE A 58 4.87 2.09 -1.42
C ILE A 58 5.08 3.01 -0.23
N LEU A 59 5.10 2.46 0.97
CA LEU A 59 5.55 3.14 2.18
C LEU A 59 6.93 2.64 2.57
N HIS A 60 7.86 3.57 2.81
CA HIS A 60 9.11 3.31 3.50
C HIS A 60 9.03 3.92 4.89
N ALA A 61 9.24 3.11 5.93
CA ALA A 61 9.10 3.56 7.32
C ALA A 61 10.21 3.01 8.20
N ASP A 62 10.83 3.89 8.98
CA ASP A 62 11.71 3.52 10.08
C ASP A 62 10.87 3.20 11.33
N VAL A 63 11.06 2.02 11.89
CA VAL A 63 10.35 1.53 13.07
C VAL A 63 11.31 1.54 14.25
N ALA A 64 11.09 2.49 15.16
CA ALA A 64 11.77 2.57 16.46
C ALA A 64 10.95 1.94 17.59
N ALA A 65 9.68 1.59 17.34
CA ALA A 65 8.79 1.00 18.34
C ALA A 65 9.12 -0.49 18.57
N ASP A 66 9.09 -0.91 19.83
CA ASP A 66 9.33 -2.30 20.22
C ASP A 66 8.05 -3.14 20.32
N ASN A 67 6.89 -2.53 20.11
CA ASN A 67 5.58 -3.17 20.15
C ASN A 67 4.58 -2.43 19.26
N ALA A 68 3.45 -3.07 18.96
CA ALA A 68 2.39 -2.52 18.11
C ALA A 68 1.63 -1.34 18.73
N PHE A 69 1.62 -1.22 20.07
CA PHE A 69 0.89 -0.17 20.78
C PHE A 69 1.56 1.20 20.63
N ASP A 70 2.90 1.22 20.62
CA ASP A 70 3.70 2.44 20.48
C ASP A 70 3.93 2.83 19.00
N LEU A 71 3.39 2.06 18.06
CA LEU A 71 3.58 2.30 16.63
C LEU A 71 2.75 3.49 16.15
N ALA A 72 3.37 4.39 15.36
CA ALA A 72 2.66 5.51 14.77
C ALA A 72 1.47 5.02 13.93
N HIS A 73 0.30 5.63 14.13
CA HIS A 73 -0.96 5.19 13.52
C HIS A 73 -0.89 5.07 11.98
N GLY A 74 -0.15 5.95 11.32
CA GLY A 74 0.05 5.88 9.86
C GLY A 74 0.80 4.62 9.41
N ILE A 75 1.80 4.18 10.18
CA ILE A 75 2.57 2.96 9.89
C ILE A 75 1.73 1.71 10.19
N ALA A 76 1.01 1.70 11.32
CA ALA A 76 0.08 0.63 11.66
C ALA A 76 -0.95 0.42 10.55
N ARG A 77 -1.60 1.50 10.09
CA ARG A 77 -2.56 1.46 8.99
C ARG A 77 -1.96 0.98 7.67
N ALA A 78 -0.72 1.34 7.37
CA ALA A 78 -0.05 0.87 6.16
C ALA A 78 0.21 -0.64 6.21
N ILE A 79 0.65 -1.17 7.36
CA ILE A 79 0.82 -2.61 7.59
C ILE A 79 -0.51 -3.35 7.41
N GLU A 80 -1.59 -2.85 8.01
CA GLU A 80 -2.94 -3.43 7.91
C GLU A 80 -3.52 -3.43 6.49
N THR A 81 -2.99 -2.62 5.58
CA THR A 81 -3.52 -2.48 4.21
C THR A 81 -2.55 -2.97 3.14
N SER A 82 -1.38 -3.46 3.55
CA SER A 82 -0.35 -3.95 2.64
C SER A 82 -0.70 -5.32 2.07
N ASP A 83 -0.32 -5.54 0.82
CA ASP A 83 -0.29 -6.85 0.18
C ASP A 83 1.07 -7.53 0.42
N ILE A 84 2.14 -6.74 0.45
CA ILE A 84 3.52 -7.21 0.69
C ILE A 84 4.19 -6.34 1.75
N ILE A 85 4.85 -6.97 2.71
CA ILE A 85 5.63 -6.29 3.73
C ILE A 85 7.06 -6.81 3.64
N PHE A 86 7.99 -5.92 3.36
CA PHE A 86 9.42 -6.16 3.53
C PHE A 86 9.83 -5.62 4.88
N HIS A 87 10.59 -6.37 5.68
CA HIS A 87 11.03 -5.88 6.98
C HIS A 87 12.48 -6.27 7.28
N MET A 88 13.21 -5.39 7.96
CA MET A 88 14.50 -5.72 8.53
C MET A 88 14.35 -6.75 9.66
N PRO A 89 15.40 -7.52 9.97
CA PRO A 89 15.41 -8.35 11.17
C PRO A 89 15.21 -7.52 12.44
N GLY A 90 14.54 -8.10 13.43
CA GLY A 90 14.31 -7.46 14.72
C GLY A 90 13.07 -6.59 14.80
N ILE A 91 12.28 -6.41 13.74
CA ILE A 91 10.92 -5.84 13.88
C ILE A 91 10.09 -6.75 14.78
N ALA A 92 9.37 -6.15 15.74
CA ALA A 92 8.65 -6.92 16.76
C ALA A 92 7.54 -7.80 16.12
N PRO A 93 7.35 -9.05 16.57
CA PRO A 93 6.36 -9.95 15.99
C PRO A 93 4.92 -9.45 16.08
N ASP A 94 4.59 -8.68 17.11
CA ASP A 94 3.26 -8.09 17.29
C ASP A 94 2.99 -6.93 16.31
N ILE A 95 4.02 -6.17 15.92
CA ILE A 95 3.96 -5.19 14.81
C ILE A 95 3.68 -5.92 13.49
N LEU A 96 4.42 -6.99 13.20
CA LEU A 96 4.17 -7.82 12.01
C LEU A 96 2.79 -8.48 12.05
N GLY A 97 2.28 -8.77 13.25
CA GLY A 97 0.95 -9.32 13.50
C GLY A 97 -0.21 -8.39 13.13
N LEU A 98 0.03 -7.09 12.92
CA LEU A 98 -0.97 -6.17 12.37
C LEU A 98 -1.27 -6.43 10.89
N ALA A 99 -0.38 -7.14 10.19
CA ALA A 99 -0.57 -7.45 8.78
C ALA A 99 -1.84 -8.29 8.58
N ARG A 100 -2.49 -8.11 7.41
CA ARG A 100 -3.60 -8.98 7.03
C ARG A 100 -3.10 -10.41 6.91
N ARG A 101 -3.98 -11.38 7.21
CA ARG A 101 -3.67 -12.81 7.14
C ARG A 101 -3.19 -13.28 5.76
N ASP A 102 -3.61 -12.58 4.70
CA ASP A 102 -3.24 -12.85 3.31
C ASP A 102 -2.07 -12.00 2.80
N ALA A 103 -1.50 -11.12 3.62
CA ALA A 103 -0.33 -10.35 3.26
C ALA A 103 0.92 -11.24 3.21
N THR A 104 1.78 -10.99 2.22
CA THR A 104 3.08 -11.65 2.12
C THR A 104 4.11 -10.89 2.95
N VAL A 105 4.65 -11.52 3.99
CA VAL A 105 5.65 -10.93 4.88
C VAL A 105 7.02 -11.53 4.58
N ILE A 106 8.00 -10.69 4.25
CA ILE A 106 9.33 -11.07 3.79
C ILE A 106 10.38 -10.38 4.67
N GLU A 107 11.14 -11.17 5.42
CA GLU A 107 12.31 -10.67 6.14
C GLU A 107 13.45 -10.41 5.15
N LEU A 108 14.10 -9.26 5.30
CA LEU A 108 15.24 -8.84 4.51
C LEU A 108 16.52 -9.38 5.13
N ASP A 109 17.47 -9.75 4.28
CA ASP A 109 18.82 -10.09 4.72
C ASP A 109 19.54 -8.80 5.12
N SER A 110 19.81 -8.62 6.42
CA SER A 110 20.71 -7.58 6.90
C SER A 110 22.10 -8.19 6.98
N GLY A 111 23.04 -7.66 6.20
CA GLY A 111 24.42 -8.13 6.23
C GLY A 111 25.05 -8.09 7.63
N ASP A 112 26.28 -8.59 7.74
CA ASP A 112 27.04 -8.69 8.99
C ASP A 112 27.26 -7.27 9.58
N GLY A 113 26.39 -6.86 10.51
CA GLY A 113 26.31 -5.48 11.01
C GLY A 113 24.90 -4.94 11.22
N GLY A 114 23.86 -5.68 10.86
CA GLY A 114 22.46 -5.31 11.14
C GLY A 114 21.92 -4.17 10.29
N ASN A 115 22.69 -3.69 9.32
CA ASN A 115 22.30 -2.60 8.42
C ASN A 115 22.32 -3.06 6.96
N MET A 116 21.37 -2.56 6.17
CA MET A 116 21.23 -2.92 4.76
C MET A 116 22.25 -2.14 3.93
N ASP A 117 23.07 -2.85 3.14
CA ASP A 117 24.00 -2.19 2.20
C ASP A 117 23.24 -1.43 1.09
N ASP A 118 23.93 -0.50 0.44
CA ASP A 118 23.32 0.37 -0.59
C ASP A 118 22.77 -0.45 -1.77
N ASP A 119 23.45 -1.53 -2.16
CA ASP A 119 23.04 -2.39 -3.28
C ASP A 119 21.78 -3.20 -2.96
N ALA A 120 21.65 -3.71 -1.74
CA ALA A 120 20.46 -4.39 -1.24
C ALA A 120 19.28 -3.42 -1.13
N ARG A 121 19.54 -2.19 -0.67
CA ARG A 121 18.52 -1.13 -0.61
C ARG A 121 18.03 -0.73 -2.00
N GLU A 122 18.91 -0.64 -2.99
CA GLU A 122 18.51 -0.33 -4.36
C GLU A 122 17.75 -1.49 -5.02
N ARG A 123 18.19 -2.75 -4.78
CA ARG A 123 17.44 -3.95 -5.19
C ARG A 123 16.03 -3.98 -4.60
N LEU A 124 15.89 -3.68 -3.31
CA LEU A 124 14.60 -3.61 -2.63
C LEU A 124 13.68 -2.55 -3.26
N LYS A 125 14.19 -1.33 -3.52
CA LYS A 125 13.40 -0.29 -4.20
C LYS A 125 12.90 -0.75 -5.56
N HIS A 126 13.74 -1.43 -6.35
CA HIS A 126 13.33 -1.94 -7.65
C HIS A 126 12.27 -3.05 -7.54
N GLN A 127 12.40 -3.96 -6.58
CA GLN A 127 11.40 -4.99 -6.31
C GLN A 127 10.08 -4.40 -5.84
N ALA A 128 10.11 -3.45 -4.90
CA ALA A 128 8.92 -2.75 -4.44
C ALA A 128 8.24 -2.00 -5.61
N ALA A 129 9.00 -1.24 -6.40
CA ALA A 129 8.46 -0.56 -7.59
C ALA A 129 7.84 -1.54 -8.60
N PHE A 130 8.41 -2.73 -8.77
CA PHE A 130 7.85 -3.76 -9.65
C PHE A 130 6.46 -4.22 -9.20
N PHE A 131 6.29 -4.60 -7.93
CA PHE A 131 5.00 -5.04 -7.40
C PHE A 131 3.97 -3.90 -7.28
N ALA A 132 4.43 -2.68 -6.95
CA ALA A 132 3.57 -1.51 -6.89
C ALA A 132 2.98 -1.18 -8.27
N ARG A 133 3.77 -1.28 -9.34
CA ARG A 133 3.28 -1.12 -10.72
C ARG A 133 2.22 -2.17 -11.11
N GLN A 134 2.16 -3.30 -10.40
CA GLN A 134 1.14 -4.34 -10.58
C GLN A 134 -0.09 -4.13 -9.69
N GLY A 135 -0.14 -3.04 -8.91
CA GLY A 135 -1.28 -2.70 -8.07
C GLY A 135 -1.22 -3.23 -6.64
N SER A 136 -0.06 -3.73 -6.19
CA SER A 136 0.13 -4.22 -4.81
C SER A 136 0.56 -3.08 -3.87
N ASN A 137 -0.07 -2.98 -2.71
CA ASN A 137 0.38 -2.09 -1.64
C ASN A 137 1.57 -2.72 -0.91
N ILE A 138 2.62 -1.93 -0.71
CA ILE A 138 3.89 -2.38 -0.17
C ILE A 138 4.29 -1.51 1.00
N THR A 139 4.68 -2.15 2.10
CA THR A 139 5.33 -1.48 3.21
C THR A 139 6.73 -2.04 3.40
N CYS A 140 7.74 -1.18 3.44
CA CYS A 140 9.11 -1.50 3.77
C CYS A 140 9.41 -0.96 5.18
N LEU A 141 9.62 -1.86 6.14
CA LEU A 141 9.93 -1.54 7.54
C LEU A 141 11.43 -1.66 7.79
N TYR A 142 12.06 -0.54 8.13
CA TYR A 142 13.47 -0.47 8.49
C TYR A 142 13.62 -0.39 10.00
N ARG A 143 14.71 -0.96 10.52
CA ARG A 143 15.12 -0.83 11.92
C ARG A 143 16.50 -0.20 11.93
N ASN A 144 16.62 0.94 12.60
CA ASN A 144 17.90 1.64 12.82
C ASN A 144 18.58 1.14 14.10
#